data_AF-A0A0F7FCD9-F1
#
_entry.id   AF-A0A0F7FCD9-F1
#
_cell.length_a   1.000
_cell.length_b   1.000
_cell.length_c   1.000
_cell.angle_alpha   90.00
_cell.angle_beta   90.00
_cell.angle_gamma   90.00
#
_symmetry.space_group_name_H-M   'P 1'
#
loop_
_entity.id
_entity.type
_entity.pdbx_description
1 polymer ?
#
loop_
_entity_poly.entity_id
_entity_poly.type
_entity_poly.pdbx_seq_one_letter_code
_entity_poly.pdbx_strand_id
1 'polypeptide(L)'
;MAQENAKTVPPEDVTINGFGIELNDKHKGRIDKYVELYEKRIVAHLEEEYSKQTSRGGKLADRIAAFGGSWKFIIYFTCFLALWIVWNVLSFTRHFDSPPFILLNLCLSFLSAFQAPFIMMSQNRQAARDKHEAIIDFAINYKAEQEIDDMQGHLHRIETELQELKALLIAQANSKESK
;
A
#
# COMPACT_ATOMS: atom_id res chain seq x y z
N MET A 1 26.17 62.13 -3.86
CA MET A 1 27.06 61.51 -2.85
C MET A 1 26.18 60.63 -1.98
N ALA A 2 26.36 59.31 -2.10
CA ALA A 2 25.44 58.29 -1.61
C ALA A 2 25.63 58.02 -0.11
N GLN A 3 24.52 57.78 0.60
CA GLN A 3 24.47 57.36 2.00
C GLN A 3 24.67 55.84 2.07
N GLU A 4 25.69 55.40 2.81
CA GLU A 4 25.96 54.00 3.12
C GLU A 4 25.31 53.66 4.47
N ASN A 5 24.15 53.00 4.43
CA ASN A 5 23.45 52.51 5.61
C ASN A 5 24.10 51.19 6.05
N ALA A 6 24.86 51.23 7.14
CA ALA A 6 25.49 50.07 7.75
C ALA A 6 24.42 49.08 8.25
N LYS A 7 24.43 47.89 7.66
CA LYS A 7 23.61 46.74 7.98
C LYS A 7 23.98 46.23 9.38
N THR A 8 23.14 46.50 10.39
CA THR A 8 23.28 45.90 11.72
C THR A 8 23.03 44.40 11.61
N VAL A 9 24.10 43.63 11.66
CA VAL A 9 24.07 42.16 11.77
C VAL A 9 23.41 41.81 13.10
N PRO A 10 22.35 40.99 13.13
CA PRO A 10 21.74 40.56 14.39
C PRO A 10 22.70 39.62 15.15
N PRO A 11 22.71 39.64 16.49
CA PRO A 11 23.60 38.82 17.30
C PRO A 11 23.35 37.32 17.10
N GLU A 12 24.43 36.55 17.12
CA GLU A 12 24.56 35.13 16.73
C GLU A 12 24.07 34.14 17.81
N ASP A 13 23.06 34.48 18.61
CA ASP A 13 22.58 33.61 19.69
C ASP A 13 21.06 33.60 19.90
N VAL A 14 20.27 33.93 18.88
CA VAL A 14 18.81 33.85 19.01
C VAL A 14 18.38 32.37 18.99
N THR A 15 18.39 31.74 20.16
CA THR A 15 17.64 30.52 20.45
C THR A 15 16.15 30.86 20.33
N ILE A 16 15.59 30.65 19.14
CA ILE A 16 14.13 30.71 18.96
C ILE A 16 13.54 29.45 19.59
N ASN A 17 13.32 29.51 20.91
CA ASN A 17 12.50 28.57 21.66
C ASN A 17 11.02 28.86 21.35
N GLY A 18 10.57 28.44 20.16
CA GLY A 18 9.19 28.66 19.70
C GLY A 18 8.17 27.71 20.34
N PHE A 19 8.59 26.54 20.81
CA PHE A 19 7.76 25.62 21.56
C PHE A 19 8.63 24.94 22.60
N GLY A 20 8.32 25.11 23.89
CA GLY A 20 8.98 24.44 25.02
C GLY A 20 8.76 22.92 25.08
N ILE A 21 8.66 22.26 23.93
CA ILE A 21 8.68 20.81 23.81
C ILE A 21 10.09 20.44 23.37
N GLU A 22 10.99 20.26 24.34
CA GLU A 22 12.21 19.50 24.06
C GLU A 22 11.76 18.12 23.57
N LEU A 23 12.05 17.81 22.30
CA LEU A 23 11.96 16.46 21.77
C LEU A 23 13.06 15.62 22.45
N ASN A 24 12.84 15.33 23.72
CA ASN A 24 13.66 14.43 24.53
C ASN A 24 13.65 13.06 23.84
N ASP A 25 14.81 12.39 23.74
CA ASP A 25 14.97 11.08 23.11
C ASP A 25 13.95 10.02 23.59
N LYS A 26 13.40 10.21 24.80
CA LYS A 26 12.27 9.41 25.32
C LYS A 26 10.97 9.50 24.52
N HIS A 27 10.66 10.62 23.86
CA HIS A 27 9.44 10.80 23.06
C HIS A 27 9.57 10.17 21.66
N LYS A 28 10.77 10.24 21.05
CA LYS A 28 11.07 9.51 19.80
C LYS A 28 10.83 8.02 19.95
N GLY A 29 11.39 7.41 21.00
CA GLY A 29 11.23 5.98 21.25
C GLY A 29 9.78 5.54 21.52
N ARG A 30 8.89 6.44 21.97
CA ARG A 30 7.46 6.13 22.11
C ARG A 30 6.76 6.14 20.76
N ILE A 31 7.03 7.14 19.92
CA ILE A 31 6.44 7.23 18.57
C ILE A 31 6.90 6.06 17.71
N ASP A 32 8.19 5.74 17.72
CA ASP A 32 8.73 4.58 16.99
C ASP A 32 8.05 3.28 17.44
N LYS A 33 7.80 3.13 18.75
CA LYS A 33 7.12 1.96 19.30
C LYS A 33 5.63 1.90 18.90
N TYR A 34 4.95 3.04 18.79
CA TYR A 34 3.57 3.07 18.31
C TYR A 34 3.50 2.75 16.81
N VAL A 35 4.41 3.31 16.00
CA VAL A 35 4.50 2.99 14.56
C VAL A 35 4.79 1.50 14.37
N GLU A 36 5.76 0.94 15.10
CA GLU A 36 6.09 -0.49 15.04
C GLU A 36 4.91 -1.37 15.49
N LEU A 37 4.17 -0.97 16.54
CA LEU A 37 2.98 -1.70 17.01
C LEU A 37 1.82 -1.65 16.02
N TYR A 38 1.64 -0.53 15.31
CA TYR A 38 0.63 -0.40 14.26
C TYR A 38 1.01 -1.21 13.03
N GLU A 39 2.26 -1.10 12.56
CA GLU A 39 2.79 -1.87 11.44
C GLU A 39 2.66 -3.37 11.71
N LYS A 40 3.10 -3.82 12.89
CA LYS A 40 3.05 -5.24 13.27
C LYS A 40 1.62 -5.77 13.44
N ARG A 41 0.68 -4.93 13.88
CA ARG A 41 -0.74 -5.32 14.00
C ARG A 41 -1.44 -5.39 12.64
N ILE A 42 -1.15 -4.48 11.73
CA ILE A 42 -1.67 -4.50 10.36
C ILE A 42 -1.13 -5.73 9.62
N VAL A 43 0.18 -5.98 9.69
CA VAL A 43 0.82 -7.16 9.09
C VAL A 43 0.29 -8.46 9.70
N ALA A 44 0.12 -8.52 11.04
CA ALA A 44 -0.42 -9.72 11.70
C ALA A 44 -1.87 -10.01 11.30
N HIS A 45 -2.73 -9.01 11.13
CA HIS A 45 -4.11 -9.24 10.65
C HIS A 45 -4.15 -9.66 9.19
N LEU A 46 -3.29 -9.11 8.33
CA LEU A 46 -3.15 -9.55 6.94
C LEU A 46 -2.71 -11.02 6.85
N GLU A 47 -1.83 -11.46 7.74
CA GLU A 47 -1.27 -12.81 7.74
C GLU A 47 -2.20 -13.84 8.42
N GLU A 48 -2.96 -13.43 9.45
CA GLU A 48 -3.89 -14.30 10.17
C GLU A 48 -5.11 -14.70 9.31
N GLU A 49 -5.64 -13.79 8.48
CA GLU A 49 -6.69 -14.10 7.50
C GLU A 49 -6.17 -14.94 6.31
N TYR A 50 -4.92 -14.74 5.88
CA TYR A 50 -4.28 -15.58 4.85
C TYR A 50 -4.07 -17.02 5.33
N SER A 51 -3.73 -17.21 6.61
CA SER A 51 -3.45 -18.52 7.20
C SER A 51 -4.72 -19.39 7.34
N LYS A 52 -5.88 -18.76 7.61
CA LYS A 52 -7.16 -19.44 7.88
C LYS A 52 -7.78 -20.13 6.66
N GLN A 53 -7.34 -19.81 5.44
CA GLN A 53 -7.85 -20.43 4.21
C GLN A 53 -6.95 -21.53 3.61
N THR A 54 -6.00 -22.06 4.39
CA THR A 54 -5.11 -23.14 3.94
C THR A 54 -5.77 -24.51 3.89
N SER A 55 -6.91 -24.62 3.20
CA SER A 55 -7.30 -25.90 2.60
C SER A 55 -6.22 -26.31 1.60
N ARG A 56 -5.83 -27.59 1.61
CA ARG A 56 -4.84 -28.15 0.65
C ARG A 56 -5.21 -27.84 -0.81
N GLY A 57 -6.50 -27.70 -1.10
CA GLY A 57 -7.02 -27.28 -2.41
C GLY A 57 -6.71 -25.82 -2.75
N GLY A 58 -6.75 -24.90 -1.78
CA GLY A 58 -6.42 -23.48 -1.98
C GLY A 58 -4.96 -23.29 -2.40
N LYS A 59 -4.03 -23.97 -1.73
CA LYS A 59 -2.60 -23.94 -2.09
C LYS A 59 -2.31 -24.49 -3.48
N LEU A 60 -3.03 -25.55 -3.89
CA LEU A 60 -2.90 -26.11 -5.24
C LEU A 60 -3.49 -25.16 -6.29
N ALA A 61 -4.65 -24.56 -6.02
CA ALA A 61 -5.28 -23.59 -6.90
C ALA A 61 -4.42 -22.33 -7.09
N ASP A 62 -3.76 -21.84 -6.03
CA ASP A 62 -2.76 -20.75 -6.12
C ASP A 62 -1.63 -21.08 -7.07
N ARG A 63 -1.07 -22.28 -6.94
CA ARG A 63 0.05 -22.72 -7.78
C ARG A 63 -0.37 -22.92 -9.23
N ILE A 64 -1.56 -23.45 -9.47
CA ILE A 64 -2.12 -23.61 -10.82
C ILE A 64 -2.43 -22.25 -11.45
N ALA A 65 -3.01 -21.30 -10.72
CA ALA A 65 -3.28 -19.96 -11.21
C ALA A 65 -1.99 -19.21 -11.58
N ALA A 66 -0.97 -19.28 -10.71
CA ALA A 66 0.33 -18.67 -10.97
C ALA A 66 1.05 -19.32 -12.18
N PHE A 67 0.91 -20.63 -12.36
CA PHE A 67 1.49 -21.35 -13.49
C PHE A 67 0.77 -21.04 -14.81
N GLY A 68 -0.56 -21.11 -14.81
CA GLY A 68 -1.39 -20.86 -16.00
C GLY A 68 -1.33 -19.41 -16.51
N GLY A 69 -1.05 -18.44 -15.63
CA GLY A 69 -0.85 -17.04 -16.01
C GLY A 69 0.56 -16.68 -16.48
N SER A 70 1.50 -17.63 -16.52
CA SER A 70 2.90 -17.35 -16.88
C SER A 70 3.14 -17.41 -18.39
N TRP A 71 3.92 -16.46 -18.91
CA TRP A 71 4.43 -16.47 -20.28
C TRP A 71 5.20 -17.76 -20.63
N LYS A 72 5.88 -18.36 -19.65
CA LYS A 72 6.62 -19.63 -19.86
C LYS A 72 5.67 -20.79 -20.16
N PHE A 73 4.51 -20.85 -19.52
CA PHE A 73 3.52 -21.91 -19.76
C PHE A 73 2.99 -21.87 -21.19
N ILE A 74 2.68 -20.66 -21.69
CA ILE A 74 2.18 -20.45 -23.06
C ILE A 74 3.21 -20.98 -24.08
N ILE A 75 4.49 -20.69 -23.88
CA ILE A 75 5.57 -21.15 -24.76
C ILE A 75 5.66 -22.68 -24.74
N TYR A 76 5.74 -23.31 -23.56
CA TYR A 76 5.82 -24.77 -23.46
C TYR A 76 4.59 -25.47 -24.05
N PHE A 77 3.39 -24.95 -23.79
CA PHE A 77 2.15 -25.49 -24.32
C PHE A 77 2.10 -25.40 -25.84
N THR A 78 2.50 -24.26 -26.41
CA THR A 78 2.58 -24.06 -27.87
C THR A 78 3.61 -24.99 -28.51
N CYS A 79 4.79 -25.14 -27.92
CA CYS A 79 5.81 -26.08 -28.38
C CYS A 79 5.30 -27.54 -28.33
N PHE A 80 4.60 -27.92 -27.25
CA PHE A 80 3.99 -29.25 -27.14
C PHE A 80 2.97 -29.50 -28.24
N LEU A 81 2.06 -28.56 -28.52
CA LEU A 81 1.10 -28.68 -29.62
C LEU A 81 1.80 -28.80 -30.98
N ALA A 82 2.83 -27.98 -31.23
CA ALA A 82 3.59 -28.06 -32.47
C ALA A 82 4.30 -29.41 -32.62
N LEU A 83 4.93 -29.93 -31.56
CA LEU A 83 5.56 -31.25 -31.55
C LEU A 83 4.54 -32.37 -31.78
N TRP A 84 3.35 -32.28 -31.19
CA TRP A 84 2.27 -33.25 -31.37
C TRP A 84 1.80 -33.31 -32.82
N ILE A 85 1.62 -32.15 -33.45
CA ILE A 85 1.23 -32.04 -34.86
C ILE A 85 2.34 -32.62 -35.75
N VAL A 86 3.60 -32.20 -35.55
CA VAL A 86 4.75 -32.70 -36.34
C VAL A 86 4.88 -34.22 -36.20
N TRP A 87 4.77 -34.76 -34.98
CA TRP A 87 4.84 -36.20 -34.73
C TRP A 87 3.73 -36.98 -35.44
N ASN A 88 2.49 -36.48 -35.41
CA ASN A 88 1.36 -37.17 -36.06
C ASN A 88 1.38 -37.02 -37.59
N VAL A 89 1.92 -35.93 -38.12
CA VAL A 89 2.05 -35.71 -39.58
C VAL A 89 3.21 -36.52 -40.17
N LEU A 90 4.33 -36.67 -39.45
CA LEU A 90 5.50 -37.43 -39.91
C LEU A 90 5.38 -38.95 -39.68
N SER A 91 4.27 -39.46 -39.12
CA SER A 91 4.16 -40.87 -38.73
C SER A 91 4.21 -41.81 -39.94
N PHE A 92 5.40 -42.37 -40.19
CA PHE A 92 5.74 -43.25 -41.31
C PHE A 92 5.06 -44.63 -41.24
N THR A 93 4.45 -45.00 -40.10
CA THR A 93 3.67 -46.23 -39.94
C THR A 93 2.60 -46.05 -38.85
N ARG A 94 1.33 -45.97 -39.26
CA ARG A 94 0.10 -45.80 -38.45
C ARG A 94 -0.03 -44.41 -37.79
N HIS A 95 -1.00 -43.63 -38.29
CA HIS A 95 -1.35 -42.33 -37.74
C HIS A 95 -2.21 -42.52 -36.49
N PHE A 96 -1.77 -41.96 -35.36
CA PHE A 96 -2.50 -42.02 -34.09
C PHE A 96 -3.63 -40.98 -34.05
N ASP A 97 -3.37 -39.77 -34.57
CA ASP A 97 -4.36 -38.69 -34.75
C ASP A 97 -4.19 -38.08 -36.15
N SER A 98 -4.85 -38.68 -37.15
CA SER A 98 -4.80 -38.19 -38.54
C SER A 98 -5.47 -36.82 -38.66
N PRO A 99 -5.03 -35.98 -39.62
CA PRO A 99 -5.75 -34.75 -39.98
C PRO A 99 -7.23 -35.07 -40.24
N PRO A 100 -8.20 -34.38 -39.60
CA PRO A 100 -8.11 -33.04 -39.00
C PRO A 100 -7.82 -32.97 -37.47
N PHE A 101 -7.18 -33.97 -36.87
CA PHE A 101 -6.79 -34.03 -35.44
C PHE A 101 -7.97 -34.02 -34.45
N ILE A 102 -8.84 -35.03 -34.52
CA ILE A 102 -10.06 -35.10 -33.72
C ILE A 102 -9.78 -35.19 -32.21
N LEU A 103 -8.71 -35.90 -31.82
CA LEU A 103 -8.35 -36.07 -30.40
C LEU A 103 -7.81 -34.77 -29.81
N LEU A 104 -6.91 -34.11 -30.54
CA LEU A 104 -6.38 -32.80 -30.14
C LEU A 104 -7.51 -31.77 -30.01
N ASN A 105 -8.42 -31.72 -30.96
CA ASN A 105 -9.56 -30.82 -30.93
C ASN A 105 -10.48 -31.09 -29.72
N LEU A 106 -10.74 -32.36 -29.38
CA LEU A 106 -11.52 -32.75 -28.20
C LEU A 106 -10.83 -32.30 -26.90
N CYS A 107 -9.53 -32.53 -26.78
CA CYS A 107 -8.75 -32.12 -25.60
C CYS A 107 -8.73 -30.59 -25.42
N LEU A 108 -8.52 -29.83 -26.50
CA LEU A 108 -8.54 -28.36 -26.47
C LEU A 108 -9.93 -27.81 -26.09
N SER A 109 -10.99 -28.42 -26.61
CA SER A 109 -12.37 -28.03 -26.30
C SER A 109 -12.68 -28.24 -24.81
N PHE A 110 -12.26 -29.38 -24.26
CA PHE A 110 -12.39 -29.67 -22.83
C PHE A 110 -11.56 -28.68 -21.99
N LEU A 111 -10.31 -28.42 -22.37
CA LEU A 111 -9.44 -27.47 -21.65
C LEU A 111 -10.04 -26.06 -21.61
N SER A 112 -10.59 -25.59 -22.73
CA SER A 112 -11.27 -24.29 -22.84
C SER A 112 -12.49 -24.20 -21.92
N ALA A 113 -13.27 -25.28 -21.79
CA ALA A 113 -14.45 -25.31 -20.92
C ALA A 113 -14.09 -25.05 -19.43
N PHE A 114 -12.93 -25.49 -18.96
CA PHE A 114 -12.46 -25.24 -17.59
C PHE A 114 -11.74 -23.90 -17.43
N GLN A 115 -11.35 -23.25 -18.52
CA GLN A 115 -10.60 -22.00 -18.48
C GLN A 115 -11.41 -20.88 -17.82
N ALA A 116 -12.66 -20.66 -18.23
CA ALA A 116 -13.47 -19.56 -17.72
C ALA A 116 -13.79 -19.67 -16.21
N PRO A 117 -14.18 -20.84 -15.66
CA PRO A 117 -14.35 -21.01 -14.21
C PRO A 117 -13.06 -20.82 -13.41
N PHE A 118 -11.90 -21.27 -13.93
CA PHE A 118 -10.63 -21.06 -13.24
C PHE A 118 -10.22 -19.59 -13.23
N ILE A 119 -10.41 -18.89 -14.35
CA ILE A 119 -10.22 -17.44 -14.41
C ILE A 119 -11.16 -16.77 -13.40
N MET A 120 -12.46 -17.10 -13.41
CA MET A 120 -13.46 -16.51 -12.52
C MET A 120 -13.16 -16.79 -11.04
N MET A 121 -12.70 -17.99 -10.69
CA MET A 121 -12.32 -18.33 -9.32
C MET A 121 -11.07 -17.55 -8.87
N SER A 122 -10.09 -17.38 -9.76
CA SER A 122 -8.89 -16.58 -9.49
C SER A 122 -9.24 -15.09 -9.33
N GLN A 123 -10.15 -14.58 -10.16
CA GLN A 123 -10.65 -13.20 -10.12
C GLN A 123 -11.48 -12.95 -8.86
N ASN A 124 -12.42 -13.84 -8.51
CA ASN A 124 -13.24 -13.71 -7.31
C ASN A 124 -12.38 -13.62 -6.05
N ARG A 125 -11.26 -14.35 -6.03
CA ARG A 125 -10.31 -14.31 -4.92
C ARG A 125 -9.44 -13.06 -4.92
N GLN A 126 -9.04 -12.53 -6.08
CA GLN A 126 -8.39 -11.21 -6.17
C GLN A 126 -9.35 -10.12 -5.69
N ALA A 127 -10.56 -10.05 -6.21
CA ALA A 127 -11.58 -9.08 -5.83
C ALA A 127 -11.91 -9.10 -4.33
N ALA A 128 -11.91 -10.28 -3.70
CA ALA A 128 -12.08 -10.39 -2.25
C ALA A 128 -10.93 -9.74 -1.46
N ARG A 129 -9.68 -9.90 -1.92
CA ARG A 129 -8.51 -9.23 -1.33
C ARG A 129 -8.55 -7.73 -1.57
N ASP A 130 -8.79 -7.31 -2.80
CA ASP A 130 -8.85 -5.89 -3.19
C ASP A 130 -9.92 -5.15 -2.38
N LYS A 131 -11.08 -5.79 -2.13
CA LYS A 131 -12.13 -5.24 -1.28
C LYS A 131 -11.67 -5.08 0.18
N HIS A 132 -10.95 -6.05 0.72
CA HIS A 132 -10.45 -5.99 2.10
C HIS A 132 -9.40 -4.88 2.25
N GLU A 133 -8.46 -4.79 1.32
CA GLU A 133 -7.45 -3.73 1.25
C GLU A 133 -8.10 -2.35 1.15
N ALA A 134 -9.11 -2.18 0.29
CA ALA A 134 -9.86 -0.93 0.18
C ALA A 134 -10.56 -0.50 1.48
N ILE A 135 -11.05 -1.46 2.29
CA ILE A 135 -11.67 -1.16 3.59
C ILE A 135 -10.62 -0.68 4.60
N ILE A 136 -9.44 -1.31 4.61
CA ILE A 136 -8.33 -0.91 5.47
C ILE A 136 -7.87 0.50 5.10
N ASP A 137 -7.65 0.76 3.81
CA ASP A 137 -7.24 2.08 3.31
C ASP A 137 -8.25 3.16 3.67
N PHE A 138 -9.55 2.86 3.54
CA PHE A 138 -10.60 3.77 3.98
C PHE A 138 -10.52 4.09 5.48
N ALA A 139 -10.31 3.06 6.32
CA ALA A 139 -10.21 3.26 7.76
C ALA A 139 -8.97 4.06 8.18
N ILE A 140 -7.83 3.84 7.52
CA ILE A 140 -6.59 4.61 7.75
C ILE A 140 -6.81 6.07 7.36
N ASN A 141 -7.36 6.33 6.17
CA ASN A 141 -7.62 7.70 5.71
C ASN A 141 -8.61 8.44 6.61
N TYR A 142 -9.70 7.77 7.01
CA TYR A 142 -10.67 8.33 7.94
C TYR A 142 -10.02 8.68 9.30
N LYS A 143 -9.13 7.81 9.79
CA LYS A 143 -8.41 8.06 11.05
C LYS A 143 -7.43 9.24 10.93
N ALA A 144 -6.71 9.33 9.80
CA ALA A 144 -5.81 10.44 9.51
C ALA A 144 -6.57 11.77 9.41
N GLU A 145 -7.75 11.78 8.77
CA GLU A 145 -8.62 12.96 8.71
C GLU A 145 -9.04 13.42 10.11
N GLN A 146 -9.45 12.50 10.98
CA GLN A 146 -9.80 12.81 12.37
C GLN A 146 -8.61 13.39 13.15
N GLU A 147 -7.40 12.84 12.97
CA GLU A 147 -6.20 13.35 13.62
C GLU A 147 -5.80 14.74 13.10
N ILE A 148 -6.01 15.02 11.82
CA ILE A 148 -5.81 16.35 11.23
C ILE A 148 -6.77 17.37 11.86
N ASP A 149 -8.05 17.03 12.02
CA ASP A 149 -9.05 17.89 12.65
C ASP A 149 -8.69 18.20 14.12
N ASP A 150 -8.26 17.19 14.88
CA ASP A 150 -7.78 17.37 16.26
C ASP A 150 -6.54 18.28 16.34
N MET A 151 -5.56 18.07 15.43
CA MET A 151 -4.40 18.94 15.31
C MET A 151 -4.78 20.39 14.97
N GLN A 152 -5.75 20.59 14.07
CA GLN A 152 -6.28 21.92 13.75
C GLN A 152 -6.91 22.59 14.97
N GLY A 153 -7.68 21.85 15.76
CA GLY A 153 -8.25 22.34 17.01
C GLY A 153 -7.18 22.76 18.02
N HIS A 154 -6.11 21.96 18.17
CA HIS A 154 -4.98 22.30 19.02
C HIS A 154 -4.22 23.55 18.54
N LEU A 155 -4.00 23.68 17.22
CA LEU A 155 -3.37 24.86 16.64
C LEU A 155 -4.20 26.14 16.87
N HIS A 156 -5.52 26.07 16.71
CA HIS A 156 -6.38 27.22 16.93
C HIS A 156 -6.42 27.66 18.40
N ARG A 157 -6.37 26.69 19.34
CA ARG A 157 -6.25 26.98 20.77
C ARG A 157 -4.92 27.68 21.10
N ILE A 158 -3.81 27.19 20.56
CA ILE A 158 -2.49 27.80 20.72
C ILE A 158 -2.48 29.23 20.15
N GLU A 159 -3.08 29.44 18.97
CA GLU A 159 -3.19 30.77 18.37
C GLU A 159 -3.95 31.75 19.28
N THR A 160 -5.04 31.30 19.90
CA THR A 160 -5.84 32.09 20.84
C THR A 160 -5.04 32.47 22.09
N GLU A 161 -4.36 31.50 22.72
CA GLU A 161 -3.51 31.74 23.90
C GLU A 161 -2.37 32.73 23.59
N LEU A 162 -1.74 32.63 22.41
CA LEU A 162 -0.70 33.57 21.97
C LEU A 162 -1.24 34.99 21.77
N GLN A 163 -2.46 35.13 21.26
CA GLN A 163 -3.11 36.45 21.12
C GLN A 163 -3.40 37.08 22.49
N GLU A 164 -3.91 36.30 23.45
CA GLU A 164 -4.15 36.77 24.82
C GLU A 164 -2.86 37.22 25.51
N LEU A 165 -1.80 36.40 25.44
CA LEU A 165 -0.49 36.75 25.98
C LEU A 165 0.06 38.05 25.38
N LYS A 166 -0.05 38.22 24.06
CA LYS A 166 0.36 39.44 23.37
C LYS A 166 -0.42 40.66 23.89
N ALA A 167 -1.72 40.54 24.09
CA ALA A 167 -2.55 41.61 24.62
C ALA A 167 -2.15 42.01 26.05
N LEU A 168 -1.88 41.02 26.92
CA LEU A 168 -1.41 41.25 28.29
C LEU A 168 -0.04 41.93 28.34
N LEU A 169 0.89 41.55 27.47
CA LEU A 169 2.21 42.18 27.38
C LEU A 169 2.10 43.66 26.96
N ILE A 170 1.25 43.97 25.99
CA ILE A 170 0.99 45.36 25.55
C ILE A 170 0.39 46.17 26.71
N ALA A 171 -0.59 45.62 27.44
CA ALA A 171 -1.18 46.28 28.60
C ALA A 171 -0.17 46.55 29.71
N GLN A 172 0.73 45.60 29.99
CA GLN A 172 1.82 45.80 30.96
C GLN A 172 2.79 46.90 30.52
N ALA A 173 3.18 46.92 29.24
CA ALA A 173 4.06 47.96 28.70
C ALA A 173 3.47 49.36 28.90
N ASN A 174 2.20 49.55 28.53
CA ASN A 174 1.50 50.82 28.71
C ASN A 174 1.37 51.24 30.18
N SER A 175 1.20 50.29 31.10
CA SER A 175 1.11 50.59 32.54
C SER A 175 2.45 51.02 33.17
N LYS A 176 3.59 50.61 32.59
CA LYS A 176 4.92 51.02 33.04
C LYS A 176 5.31 52.41 32.56
N GLU A 177 4.82 52.86 31.41
CA GLU A 177 5.07 54.22 30.89
C GLU A 177 4.24 55.31 31.60
N SER A 178 3.18 54.94 32.32
CA SER A 178 2.29 55.86 33.04
C SER A 178 2.72 56.15 34.50
N LYS A 179 3.85 55.61 34.96
CA LYS A 179 4.44 55.86 36.29
C LYS A 179 5.79 56.55 36.16
#